data_AF-A0A842WYM5-F1
#
_entry.id   AF-A0A842WYM5-F1
#
_cell.length_a   1.000
_cell.length_b   1.000
_cell.length_c   1.000
_cell.angle_alpha   90.00
_cell.angle_beta   90.00
_cell.angle_gamma   90.00
#
_symmetry.space_group_name_H-M   'P 1'
#
loop_
_entity.id
_entity.type
_entity.pdbx_description
1 polymer ?
#
loop_
_entity_poly.entity_id
_entity_poly.type
_entity_poly.pdbx_seq_one_letter_code
_entity_poly.pdbx_strand_id
1 'polypeptide(L)'
;MAKLDNLGEKKGSIKLLQNASDQETIDALSGESRRILMVREAFEIILRVAEMVYSSDIVDNIMTKLAEDPELELILEHIQCKNNQWSVCIDASKIYPTQTTSVHWVFGEWTKLMARFVMKLDNEDLPRFSLHLVNNYNQVLFPRYSSKDFIGFEEFAFWLELMTQDKKFQDGTFFDCVKLSGDKHELIGLVYRLVLRAISTYGPTSVAGLCACSSFSLGNDYSIENIQRLDEVQLNRFIEGYANLSPAACLTVIVLGRQLGLQII
;
A
#
# COMPACT_ATOMS: atom_id res chain seq x y z
N MET A 1 40.83 -4.12 8.59
CA MET A 1 40.55 -4.22 7.14
C MET A 1 39.09 -4.56 6.81
N ALA A 2 38.35 -5.33 7.61
CA ALA A 2 36.93 -5.66 7.39
C ALA A 2 35.89 -4.49 7.41
N LYS A 3 36.28 -3.25 7.73
CA LYS A 3 35.37 -2.08 7.75
C LYS A 3 35.32 -1.31 6.42
N LEU A 4 36.30 -1.49 5.53
CA LEU A 4 36.39 -0.77 4.25
C LEU A 4 35.60 -1.47 3.13
N ASP A 5 35.54 -2.80 3.13
CA ASP A 5 34.77 -3.57 2.13
C ASP A 5 33.25 -3.32 2.26
N ASN A 6 32.75 -3.16 3.48
CA ASN A 6 31.35 -2.87 3.79
C ASN A 6 30.90 -1.45 3.36
N LEU A 7 31.84 -0.52 3.17
CA LEU A 7 31.58 0.84 2.67
C LEU A 7 31.54 0.89 1.14
N GLY A 8 32.30 0.03 0.46
CA GLY A 8 32.29 -0.12 -0.99
C GLY A 8 30.97 -0.70 -1.50
N GLU A 9 30.50 -1.78 -0.87
CA GLU A 9 29.19 -2.39 -1.17
C GLU A 9 28.04 -1.41 -0.92
N LYS A 10 28.07 -0.67 0.21
CA LYS A 10 27.06 0.35 0.53
C LYS A 10 27.02 1.50 -0.49
N LYS A 11 28.17 1.99 -0.97
CA LYS A 11 28.23 3.02 -2.02
C LYS A 11 27.70 2.52 -3.36
N GLY A 12 27.90 1.23 -3.67
CA GLY A 12 27.30 0.56 -4.83
C GLY A 12 25.78 0.54 -4.73
N SER A 13 25.23 0.07 -3.61
CA SER A 13 23.78 0.01 -3.36
C SER A 13 23.10 1.38 -3.37
N ILE A 14 23.77 2.44 -2.88
CA ILE A 14 23.27 3.83 -2.91
C ILE A 14 23.11 4.34 -4.34
N LYS A 15 24.08 4.07 -5.23
CA LYS A 15 23.98 4.48 -6.64
C LYS A 15 22.93 3.69 -7.43
N LEU A 16 22.74 2.42 -7.06
CA LEU A 16 21.69 1.59 -7.66
C LEU A 16 20.31 2.09 -7.23
N LEU A 17 20.09 2.43 -5.95
CA LEU A 17 18.84 3.02 -5.47
C LEU A 17 18.42 4.31 -6.19
N GLN A 18 19.38 5.13 -6.61
CA GLN A 18 19.11 6.40 -7.29
C GLN A 18 18.71 6.26 -8.76
N ASN A 19 19.10 5.15 -9.40
CA ASN A 19 18.92 4.93 -10.84
C ASN A 19 18.11 3.66 -11.17
N ALA A 20 17.63 2.94 -10.14
CA ALA A 20 16.86 1.70 -10.27
C ALA A 20 15.53 1.99 -10.99
N SER A 21 15.55 1.77 -12.30
CA SER A 21 14.37 1.88 -13.17
C SER A 21 14.06 0.55 -13.86
N ASP A 22 15.08 -0.26 -14.13
CA ASP A 22 14.93 -1.61 -14.64
C ASP A 22 14.84 -2.68 -13.53
N GLN A 23 14.29 -3.84 -13.87
CA GLN A 23 14.07 -4.94 -12.94
C GLN A 23 15.37 -5.57 -12.46
N GLU A 24 16.39 -5.65 -13.33
CA GLU A 24 17.69 -6.24 -12.99
C GLU A 24 18.38 -5.46 -11.86
N THR A 25 18.29 -4.14 -11.90
CA THR A 25 18.80 -3.26 -10.84
C THR A 25 18.01 -3.41 -9.55
N ILE A 26 16.68 -3.54 -9.61
CA ILE A 26 15.84 -3.77 -8.42
C ILE A 26 16.18 -5.10 -7.77
N ASP A 27 16.34 -6.16 -8.56
CA ASP A 27 16.62 -7.51 -8.05
C ASP A 27 18.01 -7.60 -7.40
N ALA A 28 18.97 -6.79 -7.85
CA ALA A 28 20.30 -6.67 -7.27
C ALA A 28 20.34 -5.94 -5.90
N LEU A 29 19.27 -5.23 -5.51
CA LEU A 29 19.19 -4.53 -4.23
C LEU A 29 18.95 -5.51 -3.06
N SER A 30 19.41 -5.12 -1.86
CA SER A 30 19.02 -5.80 -0.63
C SER A 30 17.50 -5.65 -0.39
N GLY A 31 16.87 -6.60 0.31
CA GLY A 31 15.43 -6.53 0.60
C GLY A 31 15.04 -5.24 1.33
N GLU A 32 15.90 -4.75 2.22
CA GLU A 32 15.72 -3.47 2.90
C GLU A 32 15.74 -2.27 1.94
N SER A 33 16.68 -2.27 0.99
CA SER A 33 16.79 -1.22 -0.03
C SER A 33 15.59 -1.26 -0.98
N ARG A 34 15.14 -2.45 -1.38
CA ARG A 34 13.93 -2.61 -2.21
C ARG A 34 12.69 -2.07 -1.52
N ARG A 35 12.54 -2.26 -0.21
CA ARG A 35 11.41 -1.71 0.56
C ARG A 35 11.38 -0.17 0.56
N ILE A 36 12.53 0.46 0.73
CA ILE A 36 12.65 1.93 0.68
C ILE A 36 12.35 2.44 -0.73
N LEU A 37 12.88 1.77 -1.77
CA LEU A 37 12.59 2.11 -3.15
C LEU A 37 11.09 1.95 -3.46
N MET A 38 10.48 0.84 -3.03
CA MET A 38 9.07 0.55 -3.24
C MET A 38 8.18 1.64 -2.64
N VAL A 39 8.40 2.02 -1.37
CA VAL A 39 7.54 3.04 -0.73
C VAL A 39 7.74 4.43 -1.34
N ARG A 40 8.95 4.73 -1.82
CA ARG A 40 9.22 5.94 -2.61
C ARG A 40 8.47 5.96 -3.93
N GLU A 41 8.55 4.87 -4.70
CA GLU A 41 7.80 4.74 -5.95
C GLU A 41 6.29 4.78 -5.72
N ALA A 42 5.81 4.17 -4.63
CA ALA A 42 4.42 4.24 -4.22
C ALA A 42 3.98 5.70 -3.98
N PHE A 43 4.79 6.49 -3.27
CA PHE A 43 4.48 7.92 -3.05
C PHE A 43 4.55 8.75 -4.34
N GLU A 44 5.48 8.47 -5.26
CA GLU A 44 5.49 9.14 -6.57
C GLU A 44 4.23 8.86 -7.37
N ILE A 45 3.75 7.62 -7.35
CA ILE A 45 2.49 7.25 -7.99
C ILE A 45 1.32 7.98 -7.30
N ILE A 46 1.31 8.08 -5.97
CA ILE A 46 0.32 8.88 -5.23
C ILE A 46 0.27 10.32 -5.73
N LEU A 47 1.42 10.98 -5.87
CA LEU A 47 1.51 12.36 -6.34
C LEU A 47 0.95 12.49 -7.76
N ARG A 48 1.36 11.62 -8.68
CA ARG A 48 0.86 11.63 -10.07
C ARG A 48 -0.64 11.39 -10.15
N VAL A 49 -1.16 10.41 -9.39
CA VAL A 49 -2.59 10.12 -9.33
C VAL A 49 -3.35 11.29 -8.70
N ALA A 50 -2.77 11.96 -7.70
CA ALA A 50 -3.37 13.16 -7.14
C ALA A 50 -3.46 14.27 -8.18
N GLU A 51 -2.40 14.53 -8.96
CA GLU A 51 -2.41 15.52 -10.05
C GLU A 51 -3.38 15.16 -11.20
N MET A 52 -3.74 13.88 -11.35
CA MET A 52 -4.76 13.45 -12.33
C MET A 52 -6.20 13.73 -11.87
N VAL A 53 -6.44 13.71 -10.55
CA VAL A 53 -7.79 13.80 -9.96
C VAL A 53 -8.06 15.20 -9.43
N TYR A 54 -7.06 15.81 -8.80
CA TYR A 54 -7.07 17.14 -8.23
C TYR A 54 -6.24 18.10 -9.09
N SER A 55 -6.54 19.40 -9.05
CA SER A 55 -5.70 20.39 -9.72
C SER A 55 -4.30 20.44 -9.12
N SER A 56 -3.27 20.68 -9.93
CA SER A 56 -1.87 20.81 -9.48
C SER A 56 -1.72 21.82 -8.33
N ASP A 57 -2.45 22.93 -8.33
CA ASP A 57 -2.41 23.94 -7.25
C ASP A 57 -2.82 23.36 -5.88
N ILE A 58 -3.77 22.42 -5.86
CA ILE A 58 -4.20 21.73 -4.63
C ILE A 58 -3.07 20.83 -4.14
N VAL A 59 -2.49 20.03 -5.04
CA VAL A 59 -1.38 19.12 -4.71
C VAL A 59 -0.18 19.91 -4.21
N ASP A 60 0.18 21.00 -4.89
CA ASP A 60 1.26 21.91 -4.49
C ASP A 60 1.02 22.50 -3.10
N ASN A 61 -0.17 23.03 -2.83
CA ASN A 61 -0.51 23.58 -1.53
C ASN A 61 -0.44 22.54 -0.40
N ILE A 62 -0.88 21.31 -0.67
CA ILE A 62 -0.78 20.20 0.29
C ILE A 62 0.70 19.88 0.56
N MET A 63 1.51 19.77 -0.49
CA MET A 63 2.94 19.45 -0.36
C MET A 63 3.71 20.57 0.33
N THR A 64 3.42 21.84 0.06
CA THR A 64 4.02 22.98 0.78
C THR A 64 3.69 22.91 2.27
N LYS A 65 2.43 22.61 2.63
CA LYS A 65 2.04 22.45 4.05
C LYS A 65 2.69 21.25 4.72
N LEU A 66 2.89 20.15 3.99
CA LEU A 66 3.61 18.99 4.51
C LEU A 66 5.09 19.30 4.67
N ALA A 67 5.69 20.12 3.81
CA ALA A 67 7.09 20.53 3.90
C ALA A 67 7.41 21.33 5.17
N GLU A 68 6.40 21.95 5.79
CA GLU A 68 6.52 22.67 7.05
C GLU A 68 6.33 21.78 8.28
N ASP A 69 6.04 20.48 8.09
CA ASP A 69 5.75 19.53 9.15
C ASP A 69 7.05 19.00 9.79
N PRO A 70 7.37 19.36 11.06
CA PRO A 70 8.62 18.95 11.69
C PRO A 70 8.68 17.44 11.93
N GLU A 71 7.55 16.73 11.94
CA GLU A 71 7.54 15.28 12.09
C GLU A 71 7.97 14.55 10.80
N LEU A 72 8.02 15.24 9.66
CA LEU A 72 8.35 14.66 8.36
C LEU A 72 9.73 15.09 7.83
N GLU A 73 10.49 15.88 8.58
CA GLU A 73 11.74 16.54 8.17
C GLU A 73 12.69 15.57 7.43
N LEU A 74 12.90 14.37 7.99
CA LEU A 74 13.80 13.37 7.42
C LEU A 74 13.43 12.93 6.00
N ILE A 75 12.13 12.82 5.70
CA ILE A 75 11.65 12.32 4.41
C ILE A 75 11.47 13.46 3.41
N LEU A 76 11.10 14.64 3.88
CA LEU A 76 10.89 15.83 3.04
C LEU A 76 12.16 16.26 2.31
N GLU A 77 13.34 16.02 2.88
CA GLU A 77 14.63 16.26 2.21
C GLU A 77 14.79 15.45 0.90
N HIS A 78 14.05 14.36 0.76
CA HIS A 78 14.05 13.51 -0.43
C HIS A 78 13.01 13.92 -1.46
N ILE A 79 12.24 14.97 -1.21
CA ILE A 79 11.15 15.39 -2.08
C ILE A 79 11.52 16.74 -2.69
N GLN A 80 11.43 16.83 -4.01
CA GLN A 80 11.83 18.01 -4.77
C GLN A 80 10.74 18.38 -5.74
N CYS A 81 10.36 19.66 -5.74
CA CYS A 81 9.57 20.25 -6.82
C CYS A 81 10.54 20.81 -7.88
N LYS A 82 10.52 20.23 -9.08
CA LYS A 82 11.29 20.72 -10.24
C LYS A 82 10.33 20.94 -11.39
N ASN A 83 10.39 22.11 -12.02
CA ASN A 83 9.51 22.48 -13.14
C ASN A 83 8.01 22.27 -12.83
N ASN A 84 7.57 22.66 -11.62
CA ASN A 84 6.21 22.46 -11.11
C ASN A 84 5.74 20.99 -11.12
N GLN A 85 6.68 20.06 -10.92
CA GLN A 85 6.38 18.65 -10.72
C GLN A 85 7.10 18.14 -9.48
N TRP A 86 6.34 17.48 -8.61
CA TRP A 86 6.90 16.81 -7.45
C TRP A 86 7.56 15.50 -7.86
N SER A 87 8.77 15.30 -7.38
CA SER A 87 9.56 14.09 -7.61
C SER A 87 10.25 13.68 -6.33
N VAL A 88 10.51 12.39 -6.18
CA VAL A 88 11.20 11.86 -5.02
C VAL A 88 12.63 11.49 -5.40
N CYS A 89 13.61 12.23 -4.90
CA CYS A 89 15.02 11.98 -5.05
C CYS A 89 15.60 11.42 -3.73
N ILE A 90 15.70 10.09 -3.63
CA ILE A 90 16.36 9.46 -2.49
C ILE A 90 17.86 9.75 -2.54
N ASP A 91 18.35 10.42 -1.49
CA ASP A 91 19.78 10.45 -1.19
C ASP A 91 20.05 9.40 -0.13
N ALA A 92 20.39 8.18 -0.56
CA ALA A 92 20.62 7.09 0.36
C ALA A 92 21.83 7.34 1.29
N SER A 93 22.73 8.29 0.97
CA SER A 93 23.77 8.69 1.92
C SER A 93 23.21 9.39 3.17
N LYS A 94 22.03 10.01 3.04
CA LYS A 94 21.30 10.67 4.13
C LYS A 94 20.28 9.77 4.84
N ILE A 95 19.80 8.71 4.18
CA ILE A 95 18.89 7.71 4.76
C ILE A 95 19.63 6.72 5.67
N TYR A 96 20.90 6.46 5.38
CA TYR A 96 21.77 5.61 6.19
C TYR A 96 22.85 6.41 6.97
N PRO A 97 22.52 7.49 7.72
CA PRO A 97 23.52 8.21 8.47
C PRO A 97 23.80 7.39 9.72
N THR A 98 24.85 6.57 9.68
CA THR A 98 25.37 5.77 10.80
C THR A 98 24.47 4.60 11.24
N GLN A 99 25.06 3.65 11.98
CA GLN A 99 24.57 2.28 12.19
C GLN A 99 23.26 2.12 13.00
N THR A 100 22.54 3.19 13.34
CA THR A 100 21.44 3.17 14.32
C THR A 100 20.05 3.40 13.75
N THR A 101 19.88 3.95 12.55
CA THR A 101 18.56 4.14 11.95
C THR A 101 18.14 2.86 11.24
N SER A 102 17.10 2.19 11.75
CA SER A 102 16.60 0.96 11.12
C SER A 102 15.78 1.31 9.88
N VAL A 103 15.89 0.48 8.83
CA VAL A 103 15.10 0.60 7.59
C VAL A 103 13.60 0.60 7.87
N HIS A 104 13.19 -0.12 8.92
CA HIS A 104 11.80 -0.15 9.37
C HIS A 104 11.30 1.24 9.80
N TRP A 105 12.16 2.03 10.44
CA TRP A 105 11.83 3.39 10.86
C TRP A 105 11.66 4.31 9.65
N VAL A 106 12.59 4.28 8.68
CA VAL A 106 12.50 5.06 7.43
C VAL A 106 11.24 4.70 6.65
N PHE A 107 10.92 3.41 6.54
CA PHE A 107 9.70 2.93 5.92
C PHE A 107 8.44 3.46 6.63
N GLY A 108 8.46 3.50 7.96
CA GLY A 108 7.40 4.07 8.78
C GLY A 108 7.18 5.56 8.48
N GLU A 109 8.25 6.34 8.38
CA GLU A 109 8.15 7.78 8.05
C GLU A 109 7.55 8.02 6.65
N TRP A 110 7.93 7.22 5.66
CA TRP A 110 7.29 7.26 4.33
C TRP A 110 5.80 6.93 4.40
N THR A 111 5.43 5.90 5.17
CA THR A 111 4.03 5.50 5.34
C THR A 111 3.22 6.61 6.02
N LYS A 112 3.80 7.28 7.03
CA LYS A 112 3.19 8.45 7.69
C LYS A 112 2.99 9.61 6.72
N LEU A 113 3.99 9.94 5.90
CA LEU A 113 3.87 10.97 4.87
C LEU A 113 2.72 10.65 3.90
N MET A 114 2.67 9.42 3.38
CA MET A 114 1.60 8.99 2.47
C MET A 114 0.22 9.15 3.12
N ALA A 115 0.07 8.72 4.38
CA ALA A 115 -1.18 8.87 5.12
C ALA A 115 -1.55 10.35 5.33
N ARG A 116 -0.61 11.18 5.79
CA ARG A 116 -0.82 12.62 6.02
C ARG A 116 -1.16 13.36 4.72
N PHE A 117 -0.56 12.97 3.60
CA PHE A 117 -0.89 13.51 2.28
C PHE A 117 -2.34 13.18 1.91
N VAL A 118 -2.72 11.90 1.97
CA VAL A 118 -4.08 11.45 1.65
C VAL A 118 -5.12 12.11 2.56
N MET A 119 -4.81 12.31 3.85
CA MET A 119 -5.69 13.00 4.80
C MET A 119 -5.95 14.48 4.47
N LYS A 120 -5.09 15.11 3.66
CA LYS A 120 -5.25 16.51 3.23
C LYS A 120 -5.95 16.65 1.89
N LEU A 121 -6.17 15.54 1.16
CA LEU A 121 -6.94 15.54 -0.07
C LEU A 121 -8.42 15.82 0.22
N ASP A 122 -9.10 16.39 -0.77
CA ASP A 122 -10.54 16.58 -0.64
C ASP A 122 -11.28 15.24 -0.57
N ASN A 123 -12.24 15.19 0.34
CA ASN A 123 -12.91 13.96 0.70
C ASN A 123 -13.88 13.47 -0.39
N GLU A 124 -14.45 14.37 -1.19
CA GLU A 124 -15.44 14.02 -2.22
C GLU A 124 -14.80 13.22 -3.37
N ASP A 125 -13.60 13.60 -3.79
CA ASP A 125 -12.87 12.95 -4.89
C ASP A 125 -12.01 11.76 -4.43
N LEU A 126 -11.93 11.50 -3.12
CA LEU A 126 -11.09 10.44 -2.56
C LEU A 126 -11.39 9.04 -3.12
N PRO A 127 -12.65 8.62 -3.33
CA PRO A 127 -12.94 7.33 -3.96
C PRO A 127 -12.40 7.23 -5.40
N ARG A 128 -12.49 8.31 -6.19
CA ARG A 128 -11.95 8.37 -7.55
C ARG A 128 -10.42 8.32 -7.54
N PHE A 129 -9.79 9.03 -6.59
CA PHE A 129 -8.35 8.93 -6.33
C PHE A 129 -7.93 7.50 -6.02
N SER A 130 -8.62 6.82 -5.08
CA SER A 130 -8.31 5.43 -4.71
C SER A 130 -8.43 4.48 -5.91
N LEU A 131 -9.42 4.66 -6.78
CA LEU A 131 -9.57 3.85 -8.00
C LEU A 131 -8.37 4.01 -8.93
N HIS A 132 -7.98 5.25 -9.24
CA HIS A 132 -6.81 5.51 -10.08
C HIS A 132 -5.52 5.00 -9.42
N LEU A 133 -5.41 5.08 -8.09
CA LEU A 133 -4.26 4.61 -7.34
C LEU A 133 -4.10 3.09 -7.45
N VAL A 134 -5.18 2.33 -7.22
CA VAL A 134 -5.18 0.87 -7.38
C VAL A 134 -4.75 0.47 -8.79
N ASN A 135 -5.30 1.12 -9.82
CA ASN A 135 -4.97 0.82 -11.20
C ASN A 135 -3.48 1.06 -11.49
N ASN A 136 -2.92 2.18 -11.03
CA ASN A 136 -1.51 2.48 -11.23
C ASN A 136 -0.60 1.53 -10.43
N TYR A 137 -0.96 1.17 -9.20
CA TYR A 137 -0.21 0.18 -8.43
C TYR A 137 -0.25 -1.21 -9.08
N ASN A 138 -1.40 -1.64 -9.58
CA ASN A 138 -1.53 -2.92 -10.31
C ASN A 138 -0.67 -2.96 -11.57
N GLN A 139 -0.57 -1.86 -12.30
CA GLN A 139 0.18 -1.80 -13.56
C GLN A 139 1.68 -1.59 -13.37
N VAL A 140 2.07 -0.81 -12.35
CA VAL A 140 3.45 -0.31 -12.20
C VAL A 140 4.13 -0.90 -10.97
N LEU A 141 3.50 -0.82 -9.81
CA LEU A 141 4.15 -1.10 -8.53
C LEU A 141 4.18 -2.61 -8.23
N PHE A 142 3.04 -3.28 -8.22
CA PHE A 142 2.95 -4.68 -7.81
C PHE A 142 3.73 -5.66 -8.71
N PRO A 143 3.81 -5.49 -10.04
CA PRO A 143 4.61 -6.38 -10.87
C PRO A 143 6.12 -6.31 -10.59
N ARG A 144 6.62 -5.17 -10.08
CA ARG A 144 8.06 -4.91 -9.91
C ARG A 144 8.65 -5.40 -8.59
N TYR A 145 7.80 -5.62 -7.58
CA TYR A 145 8.24 -5.93 -6.22
C TYR A 145 7.68 -7.27 -5.71
N SER A 146 8.49 -7.96 -4.91
CA SER A 146 8.12 -9.22 -4.29
C SER A 146 7.16 -9.02 -3.11
N SER A 147 6.47 -10.08 -2.69
CA SER A 147 5.56 -10.06 -1.54
C SER A 147 6.21 -9.53 -0.26
N LYS A 148 7.49 -9.87 -0.02
CA LYS A 148 8.26 -9.45 1.16
C LYS A 148 8.53 -7.96 1.20
N ASP A 149 8.55 -7.30 0.03
CA ASP A 149 8.81 -5.87 -0.04
C ASP A 149 7.60 -5.05 0.45
N PHE A 150 6.39 -5.63 0.45
CA PHE A 150 5.14 -4.98 0.88
C PHE A 150 4.82 -5.11 2.37
N ILE A 151 5.67 -5.75 3.18
CA ILE A 151 5.44 -5.85 4.64
C ILE A 151 5.40 -4.44 5.24
N GLY A 152 4.37 -4.13 6.05
CA GLY A 152 4.10 -2.81 6.61
C GLY A 152 3.30 -1.88 5.70
N PHE A 153 3.17 -2.18 4.40
CA PHE A 153 2.39 -1.35 3.45
C PHE A 153 0.87 -1.48 3.66
N GLU A 154 0.43 -2.54 4.34
CA GLU A 154 -0.96 -2.79 4.75
C GLU A 154 -1.52 -1.68 5.65
N GLU A 155 -0.65 -0.95 6.35
CA GLU A 155 -0.99 0.21 7.18
C GLU A 155 -1.45 1.38 6.31
N PHE A 156 -0.74 1.68 5.21
CA PHE A 156 -1.19 2.71 4.27
C PHE A 156 -2.53 2.32 3.63
N ALA A 157 -2.67 1.06 3.20
CA ALA A 157 -3.93 0.56 2.68
C ALA A 157 -5.07 0.69 3.72
N PHE A 158 -4.75 0.52 5.02
CA PHE A 158 -5.72 0.62 6.10
C PHE A 158 -6.21 2.04 6.28
N TRP A 159 -5.28 2.99 6.32
CA TRP A 159 -5.61 4.40 6.42
C TRP A 159 -6.46 4.87 5.24
N LEU A 160 -6.10 4.49 4.01
CA LEU A 160 -6.88 4.85 2.83
C LEU A 160 -8.30 4.28 2.89
N GLU A 161 -8.43 3.04 3.37
CA GLU A 161 -9.72 2.35 3.53
C GLU A 161 -10.59 3.04 4.60
N LEU A 162 -10.02 3.34 5.77
CA LEU A 162 -10.71 4.05 6.85
C LEU A 162 -11.23 5.42 6.39
N MET A 163 -10.46 6.15 5.57
CA MET A 163 -10.83 7.47 5.06
C MET A 163 -11.91 7.43 3.95
N THR A 164 -12.20 6.25 3.41
CA THR A 164 -13.17 6.04 2.33
C THR A 164 -14.41 5.26 2.77
N GLN A 165 -14.46 4.73 4.00
CA GLN A 165 -15.51 3.82 4.47
C GLN A 165 -16.94 4.38 4.41
N ASP A 166 -17.12 5.67 4.72
CA ASP A 166 -18.46 6.30 4.79
C ASP A 166 -18.94 6.79 3.41
N LYS A 167 -18.11 6.62 2.37
CA LYS A 167 -18.35 7.16 1.05
C LYS A 167 -18.82 6.04 0.14
N LYS A 168 -20.12 6.05 -0.16
CA LYS A 168 -20.66 5.17 -1.18
C LYS A 168 -20.03 5.54 -2.52
N PHE A 169 -19.23 4.64 -3.08
CA PHE A 169 -18.82 4.75 -4.46
C PHE A 169 -20.07 4.56 -5.33
N GLN A 170 -20.58 5.65 -5.91
CA GLN A 170 -21.84 5.66 -6.67
C GLN A 170 -21.66 5.22 -8.13
N ASP A 171 -20.43 5.24 -8.63
CA ASP A 171 -20.11 4.62 -9.90
C ASP A 171 -20.20 3.11 -9.69
N GLY A 172 -21.25 2.48 -10.22
CA GLY A 172 -21.49 1.04 -10.19
C GLY A 172 -20.43 0.21 -10.93
N THR A 173 -19.19 0.68 -11.02
CA THR A 173 -18.02 -0.07 -11.42
C THR A 173 -17.76 -1.13 -10.35
N PHE A 174 -18.28 -2.32 -10.62
CA PHE A 174 -17.83 -3.53 -9.97
C PHE A 174 -16.33 -3.68 -10.21
N PHE A 175 -15.60 -3.92 -9.12
CA PHE A 175 -14.19 -4.26 -9.19
C PHE A 175 -14.09 -5.73 -9.58
N ASP A 176 -14.26 -6.02 -10.88
CA ASP A 176 -13.93 -7.32 -11.49
C ASP A 176 -12.42 -7.65 -11.38
N CYS A 177 -11.64 -6.82 -10.68
CA CYS A 177 -10.19 -6.71 -10.81
C CYS A 177 -9.38 -7.46 -9.75
N VAL A 178 -10.00 -8.21 -8.82
CA VAL A 178 -9.24 -9.00 -7.85
C VAL A 178 -9.72 -10.43 -7.82
N LYS A 179 -9.14 -11.24 -8.71
CA LYS A 179 -9.11 -12.69 -8.55
C LYS A 179 -7.78 -13.07 -7.95
N LEU A 180 -7.83 -13.78 -6.83
CA LEU A 180 -6.64 -14.32 -6.20
C LEU A 180 -6.62 -15.83 -6.40
N SER A 181 -5.46 -16.38 -6.72
CA SER A 181 -5.19 -17.82 -6.64
C SER A 181 -4.07 -18.13 -5.70
N GLY A 182 -4.20 -19.24 -4.98
CA GLY A 182 -3.16 -19.82 -4.15
C GLY A 182 -3.71 -21.01 -3.38
N ASP A 183 -2.96 -21.45 -2.37
CA ASP A 183 -3.38 -22.56 -1.53
C ASP A 183 -4.60 -22.16 -0.69
N LYS A 184 -5.52 -23.10 -0.45
CA LYS A 184 -6.68 -22.89 0.43
C LYS A 184 -6.27 -22.33 1.80
N HIS A 185 -5.14 -22.76 2.35
CA HIS A 185 -4.60 -22.25 3.61
C HIS A 185 -4.27 -20.76 3.55
N GLU A 186 -3.71 -20.27 2.43
CA GLU A 186 -3.42 -18.85 2.21
C GLU A 186 -4.71 -18.04 2.08
N LEU A 187 -5.71 -18.58 1.36
CA LEU A 187 -7.04 -17.97 1.24
C LEU A 187 -7.75 -17.86 2.61
N ILE A 188 -7.69 -18.91 3.45
CA ILE A 188 -8.20 -18.88 4.83
C ILE A 188 -7.50 -17.78 5.62
N GLY A 189 -6.16 -17.70 5.53
CA GLY A 189 -5.38 -16.68 6.19
C GLY A 189 -5.78 -15.26 5.76
N LEU A 190 -6.05 -15.06 4.47
CA LEU A 190 -6.52 -13.79 3.95
C LEU A 190 -7.91 -13.45 4.48
N VAL A 191 -8.88 -14.35 4.34
CA VAL A 191 -10.27 -14.13 4.80
C VAL A 191 -10.29 -13.84 6.30
N TYR A 192 -9.50 -14.53 7.11
CA TYR A 192 -9.38 -14.23 8.54
C TYR A 192 -8.92 -12.79 8.81
N ARG A 193 -7.87 -12.33 8.13
CA ARG A 193 -7.39 -10.95 8.26
C ARG A 193 -8.42 -9.93 7.80
N LEU A 194 -9.10 -10.21 6.69
CA LEU A 194 -10.15 -9.36 6.14
C LEU A 194 -11.36 -9.28 7.07
N VAL A 195 -11.78 -10.39 7.69
CA VAL A 195 -12.89 -10.39 8.67
C VAL A 195 -12.53 -9.49 9.86
N LEU A 196 -11.35 -9.67 10.47
CA LEU A 196 -10.92 -8.85 11.61
C LEU A 196 -10.87 -7.36 11.27
N ARG A 197 -10.35 -7.04 10.09
CA ARG A 197 -10.26 -5.66 9.59
C ARG A 197 -11.64 -5.08 9.24
N ALA A 198 -12.52 -5.87 8.64
CA ALA A 198 -13.88 -5.44 8.33
C ALA A 198 -14.66 -5.07 9.59
N ILE A 199 -14.45 -5.81 10.70
CA ILE A 199 -15.08 -5.50 11.99
C ILE A 199 -14.61 -4.14 12.50
N SER A 200 -13.32 -3.81 12.41
CA SER A 200 -12.81 -2.53 12.90
C SER A 200 -13.17 -1.35 12.00
N THR A 201 -13.26 -1.55 10.69
CA THR A 201 -13.57 -0.49 9.71
C THR A 201 -15.07 -0.32 9.49
N TYR A 202 -15.79 -1.38 9.13
CA TYR A 202 -17.20 -1.31 8.69
C TYR A 202 -18.20 -1.78 9.76
N GLY A 203 -17.72 -2.32 10.88
CA GLY A 203 -18.54 -2.86 11.95
C GLY A 203 -19.14 -4.24 11.67
N PRO A 204 -19.64 -4.93 12.72
CA PRO A 204 -20.09 -6.32 12.66
C PRO A 204 -21.29 -6.54 11.71
N THR A 205 -22.18 -5.56 11.56
CA THR A 205 -23.34 -5.66 10.66
C THR A 205 -22.92 -5.79 9.20
N SER A 206 -21.92 -5.02 8.78
CA SER A 206 -21.37 -5.07 7.41
C SER A 206 -20.69 -6.41 7.16
N VAL A 207 -19.96 -6.94 8.13
CA VAL A 207 -19.34 -8.28 8.05
C VAL A 207 -20.37 -9.38 7.92
N ALA A 208 -21.46 -9.31 8.70
CA ALA A 208 -22.57 -10.25 8.56
C ALA A 208 -23.19 -10.21 7.15
N GLY A 209 -23.32 -9.01 6.57
CA GLY A 209 -23.75 -8.84 5.18
C GLY A 209 -22.81 -9.50 4.16
N LEU A 210 -21.50 -9.27 4.30
CA LEU A 210 -20.48 -9.91 3.44
C LEU A 210 -20.52 -11.44 3.52
N CYS A 211 -20.59 -11.99 4.74
CA CYS A 211 -20.71 -13.43 4.96
C CYS A 211 -21.97 -13.99 4.26
N ALA A 212 -23.12 -13.32 4.44
CA ALA A 212 -24.38 -13.73 3.83
C ALA A 212 -24.31 -13.74 2.30
N CYS A 213 -23.77 -12.68 1.68
CA CYS A 213 -23.53 -12.63 0.23
C CYS A 213 -22.57 -13.74 -0.24
N SER A 214 -21.64 -14.15 0.62
CA SER A 214 -20.67 -15.22 0.36
C SER A 214 -21.21 -16.62 0.66
N SER A 215 -22.50 -16.74 0.99
CA SER A 215 -23.18 -18.01 1.30
C SER A 215 -22.64 -18.72 2.56
N PHE A 216 -22.23 -17.97 3.57
CA PHE A 216 -21.92 -18.51 4.90
C PHE A 216 -22.30 -17.54 6.04
N SER A 217 -22.17 -17.99 7.28
CA SER A 217 -22.33 -17.15 8.47
C SER A 217 -21.29 -17.53 9.52
N LEU A 218 -20.64 -16.52 10.10
CA LEU A 218 -19.70 -16.69 11.21
C LEU A 218 -20.37 -16.50 12.59
N GLY A 219 -21.66 -16.13 12.63
CA GLY A 219 -22.35 -15.78 13.87
C GLY A 219 -21.58 -14.69 14.63
N ASN A 220 -21.31 -14.92 15.92
CA ASN A 220 -20.48 -14.05 16.77
C ASN A 220 -19.05 -14.58 16.97
N ASP A 221 -18.65 -15.63 16.24
CA ASP A 221 -17.38 -16.32 16.41
C ASP A 221 -16.55 -16.26 15.12
N TYR A 222 -15.68 -15.25 15.07
CA TYR A 222 -14.79 -14.95 13.94
C TYR A 222 -13.45 -15.71 14.01
N SER A 223 -13.42 -16.83 14.72
CA SER A 223 -12.23 -17.66 14.87
C SER A 223 -11.76 -18.27 13.55
N ILE A 224 -10.45 -18.54 13.47
CA ILE A 224 -9.85 -19.15 12.28
C ILE A 224 -10.41 -20.55 12.03
N GLU A 225 -10.80 -21.27 13.09
CA GLU A 225 -11.41 -22.60 13.03
C GLU A 225 -12.75 -22.59 12.29
N ASN A 226 -13.56 -21.54 12.44
CA ASN A 226 -14.81 -21.40 11.69
C ASN A 226 -14.55 -21.10 10.21
N ILE A 227 -13.54 -20.27 9.90
CA ILE A 227 -13.17 -19.92 8.52
C ILE A 227 -12.57 -21.14 7.80
N GLN A 228 -11.83 -22.00 8.50
CA GLN A 228 -11.27 -23.24 7.94
C GLN A 228 -12.33 -24.20 7.38
N ARG A 229 -13.56 -24.12 7.87
CA ARG A 229 -14.69 -24.95 7.40
C ARG A 229 -15.26 -24.50 6.06
N LEU A 230 -14.94 -23.29 5.62
CA LEU A 230 -15.40 -22.76 4.34
C LEU A 230 -14.73 -23.49 3.17
N ASP A 231 -15.45 -23.65 2.07
CA ASP A 231 -14.87 -24.09 0.80
C ASP A 231 -14.22 -22.93 0.04
N GLU A 232 -13.41 -23.23 -0.98
CA GLU A 232 -12.70 -22.21 -1.76
C GLU A 232 -13.64 -21.24 -2.49
N VAL A 233 -14.85 -21.69 -2.86
CA VAL A 233 -15.83 -20.83 -3.53
C VAL A 233 -16.36 -19.78 -2.55
N GLN A 234 -16.68 -20.18 -1.31
CA GLN A 234 -17.10 -19.28 -0.25
C GLN A 234 -15.99 -18.29 0.14
N LEU A 235 -14.74 -18.77 0.24
CA LEU A 235 -13.58 -17.90 0.52
C LEU A 235 -13.39 -16.84 -0.57
N ASN A 236 -13.42 -17.25 -1.85
CA ASN A 236 -13.26 -16.32 -2.97
C ASN A 236 -14.42 -15.32 -3.06
N ARG A 237 -15.68 -15.76 -2.86
CA ARG A 237 -16.83 -14.85 -2.81
C ARG A 237 -16.69 -13.80 -1.71
N PHE A 238 -16.13 -14.17 -0.57
CA PHE A 238 -15.87 -13.21 0.51
C PHE A 238 -14.79 -12.20 0.13
N ILE A 239 -13.69 -12.69 -0.46
CA ILE A 239 -12.59 -11.83 -0.93
C ILE A 239 -13.10 -10.83 -1.99
N GLU A 240 -13.86 -11.31 -2.97
CA GLU A 240 -14.50 -10.47 -4.00
C GLU A 240 -15.52 -9.50 -3.40
N GLY A 241 -16.34 -9.97 -2.46
CA GLY A 241 -17.31 -9.13 -1.75
C GLY A 241 -16.64 -8.02 -0.96
N TYR A 242 -15.53 -8.31 -0.29
CA TYR A 242 -14.72 -7.32 0.45
C TYR A 242 -14.10 -6.31 -0.52
N ALA A 243 -13.47 -6.78 -1.61
CA ALA A 243 -12.82 -5.90 -2.58
C ALA A 243 -13.82 -4.92 -3.22
N ASN A 244 -15.10 -5.32 -3.34
CA ASN A 244 -16.18 -4.49 -3.87
C ASN A 244 -16.75 -3.46 -2.88
N LEU A 245 -16.31 -3.41 -1.62
CA LEU A 245 -16.75 -2.37 -0.68
C LEU A 245 -16.28 -0.98 -1.12
N SER A 246 -15.05 -0.88 -1.63
CA SER A 246 -14.47 0.36 -2.15
C SER A 246 -13.16 0.06 -2.90
N PRO A 247 -12.68 0.98 -3.76
CA PRO A 247 -11.34 0.83 -4.34
C PRO A 247 -10.23 0.73 -3.28
N ALA A 248 -10.37 1.38 -2.13
CA ALA A 248 -9.40 1.24 -1.04
C ALA A 248 -9.44 -0.16 -0.39
N ALA A 249 -10.63 -0.75 -0.24
CA ALA A 249 -10.79 -2.14 0.21
C ALA A 249 -10.16 -3.13 -0.78
N CYS A 250 -10.31 -2.88 -2.08
CA CYS A 250 -9.63 -3.62 -3.14
C CYS A 250 -8.09 -3.56 -2.97
N LEU A 251 -7.53 -2.38 -2.68
CA LEU A 251 -6.10 -2.24 -2.38
C LEU A 251 -5.68 -3.10 -1.18
N THR A 252 -6.46 -3.08 -0.10
CA THR A 252 -6.25 -3.91 1.09
C THR A 252 -6.16 -5.40 0.74
N VAL A 253 -7.13 -5.90 -0.04
CA VAL A 253 -7.16 -7.30 -0.47
C VAL A 253 -5.90 -7.67 -1.25
N ILE A 254 -5.49 -6.82 -2.19
CA ILE A 254 -4.30 -7.05 -3.01
C ILE A 254 -3.04 -7.09 -2.14
N VAL A 255 -2.84 -6.10 -1.27
CA VAL A 255 -1.64 -6.01 -0.43
C VAL A 255 -1.54 -7.20 0.52
N LEU A 256 -2.62 -7.53 1.23
CA LEU A 256 -2.64 -8.66 2.16
C LEU A 256 -2.52 -10.00 1.44
N GLY A 257 -3.18 -10.16 0.30
CA GLY A 257 -3.10 -11.37 -0.51
C GLY A 257 -1.68 -11.63 -0.99
N ARG A 258 -1.00 -10.61 -1.53
CA ARG A 258 0.41 -10.72 -1.94
C ARG A 258 1.32 -11.10 -0.79
N GLN A 259 1.15 -10.52 0.40
CA GLN A 259 1.97 -10.88 1.58
C GLN A 259 1.84 -12.36 1.97
N LEU A 260 0.67 -12.95 1.72
CA LEU A 260 0.39 -14.37 1.96
C LEU A 260 0.85 -15.27 0.81
N GLY A 261 1.40 -14.72 -0.28
CA GLY A 261 1.86 -15.49 -1.43
C GLY A 261 0.80 -15.70 -2.51
N LEU A 262 -0.40 -15.16 -2.35
CA LEU A 262 -1.47 -15.26 -3.35
C LEU A 262 -1.10 -14.49 -4.63
N GLN A 263 -1.39 -15.09 -5.77
CA GLN A 263 -1.20 -14.49 -7.08
C GLN A 263 -2.48 -13.76 -7.51
N ILE A 264 -2.33 -12.56 -8.07
CA ILE A 264 -3.43 -11.82 -8.69
C ILE A 264 -3.56 -12.34 -10.13
N ILE A 265 -4.76 -12.75 -10.52
CA ILE A 265 -5.09 -13.26 -11.86
C ILE A 265 -5.97 -12.25 -12.61
#